data_AF-A0A258FPT7-F1
#
_entry.id   AF-A0A258FPT7-F1
#
_cell.length_a   1.000
_cell.length_b   1.000
_cell.length_c   1.000
_cell.angle_alpha   90.00
_cell.angle_beta   90.00
_cell.angle_gamma   90.00
#
_symmetry.space_group_name_H-M   'P 1'
#
loop_
_entity.id
_entity.type
_entity.pdbx_description
1 polymer ?
#
loop_
_entity_poly.entity_id
_entity_poly.type
_entity_poly.pdbx_seq_one_letter_code
_entity_poly.pdbx_strand_id
1 'polypeptide(L)'
;MKRFLALTLAALLLSGCATVGRVDAGADIHAVLVSIRDGDRATFEAHVDREALKTQLRARVISEVASGSPNGVASIPGLGAFAAGPLVDLAVDAFLRPEVFRAVAELRGYSVDRPIPGAFAIAQAVRPLGDGTACVFTKKDGPCVLVFRNDAGTWRLIGFEGDLSMLRPRR
;
A
#
# COMPACT_ATOMS: atom_id res chain seq x y z
N MET A 1 1.97 -7.07 -46.53
CA MET A 1 1.14 -7.85 -45.57
C MET A 1 1.97 -8.52 -44.46
N LYS A 2 3.02 -9.32 -44.76
CA LYS A 2 3.91 -9.92 -43.73
C LYS A 2 4.52 -8.93 -42.72
N ARG A 3 4.86 -7.71 -43.14
CA ARG A 3 5.42 -6.66 -42.26
C ARG A 3 4.42 -6.14 -41.21
N PHE A 4 3.12 -6.10 -41.54
CA PHE A 4 2.09 -5.67 -40.58
C PHE A 4 1.78 -6.76 -39.55
N LEU A 5 1.86 -8.04 -39.94
CA LEU A 5 1.67 -9.18 -39.04
C LEU A 5 2.78 -9.29 -37.98
N ALA A 6 4.01 -8.93 -38.35
CA ALA A 6 5.14 -8.93 -37.42
C ALA A 6 5.04 -7.79 -36.38
N LEU A 7 4.51 -6.63 -36.78
CA LEU A 7 4.34 -5.47 -35.90
C LEU A 7 3.23 -5.67 -34.88
N THR A 8 2.12 -6.30 -35.25
CA THR A 8 1.04 -6.62 -34.30
C THR A 8 1.45 -7.70 -33.31
N LEU A 9 2.20 -8.72 -33.75
CA LEU A 9 2.66 -9.79 -32.85
C LEU A 9 3.69 -9.28 -31.82
N ALA A 10 4.59 -8.38 -32.24
CA ALA A 10 5.54 -7.73 -31.32
C ALA A 10 4.81 -6.86 -30.28
N ALA A 11 3.79 -6.10 -30.69
CA ALA A 11 3.01 -5.27 -29.76
C ALA A 11 2.25 -6.08 -28.70
N LEU A 12 1.77 -7.30 -29.02
CA LEU A 12 1.14 -8.19 -28.04
C LEU A 12 2.13 -8.73 -27.01
N LEU A 13 3.37 -9.03 -27.41
CA LEU A 13 4.40 -9.57 -26.50
C LEU A 13 4.87 -8.52 -25.48
N LEU A 14 4.99 -7.25 -25.88
CA LEU A 14 5.32 -6.16 -24.94
C LEU A 14 4.15 -5.79 -24.01
N SER A 15 2.91 -5.99 -24.47
CA SER A 15 1.72 -5.72 -23.65
C SER A 15 1.57 -6.73 -22.51
N GLY A 16 2.09 -7.95 -22.67
CA GLY A 16 1.99 -9.04 -21.69
C GLY A 16 2.75 -8.77 -20.38
N CYS A 17 3.96 -8.19 -20.43
CA CYS A 17 4.75 -7.95 -19.21
C CYS A 17 4.10 -6.92 -18.26
N ALA A 18 3.42 -5.91 -18.82
CA ALA A 18 2.76 -4.88 -18.02
C ALA A 18 1.42 -5.35 -17.41
N THR A 19 0.66 -6.18 -18.14
CA THR A 19 -0.60 -6.75 -17.63
C THR A 19 -0.37 -7.90 -16.65
N VAL A 20 0.63 -8.76 -16.88
CA VAL A 20 1.01 -9.83 -15.94
C VAL A 20 1.39 -9.23 -14.59
N GLY A 21 2.26 -8.21 -14.57
CA GLY A 21 2.64 -7.52 -13.33
C GLY A 21 1.45 -6.91 -12.58
N ARG A 22 0.44 -6.39 -13.27
CA ARG A 22 -0.78 -5.85 -12.62
C ARG A 22 -1.65 -6.95 -12.00
N VAL A 23 -1.77 -8.10 -12.66
CA VAL A 23 -2.56 -9.23 -12.15
C VAL A 23 -1.87 -9.85 -10.94
N ASP A 24 -0.55 -10.05 -11.00
CA ASP A 24 0.24 -10.55 -9.88
C ASP A 24 0.18 -9.59 -8.69
N ALA A 25 0.27 -8.28 -8.93
CA ALA A 25 0.05 -7.28 -7.89
C ALA A 25 -1.33 -7.41 -7.25
N GLY A 26 -2.37 -7.64 -8.06
CA GLY A 26 -3.72 -7.87 -7.55
C GLY A 26 -3.84 -9.10 -6.65
N ALA A 27 -3.10 -10.18 -6.95
CA ALA A 27 -3.08 -11.39 -6.13
C ALA A 27 -2.40 -11.18 -4.78
N ASP A 28 -1.25 -10.50 -4.77
CA ASP A 28 -0.51 -10.22 -3.54
C ASP A 28 -1.22 -9.17 -2.66
N ILE A 29 -1.83 -8.14 -3.27
CA ILE A 29 -2.68 -7.18 -2.54
C ILE A 29 -3.90 -7.89 -1.94
N HIS A 30 -4.50 -8.84 -2.68
CA HIS A 30 -5.58 -9.67 -2.14
C HIS A 30 -5.10 -10.47 -0.92
N ALA A 31 -3.92 -11.08 -0.98
CA ALA A 31 -3.33 -11.81 0.14
C ALA A 31 -3.09 -10.89 1.36
N VAL A 32 -2.62 -9.66 1.15
CA VAL A 32 -2.51 -8.65 2.21
C VAL A 32 -3.86 -8.38 2.87
N LEU A 33 -4.91 -8.10 2.08
CA LEU A 33 -6.24 -7.82 2.62
C LEU A 33 -6.83 -9.01 3.40
N VAL A 34 -6.62 -10.22 2.91
CA VAL A 34 -7.01 -11.46 3.61
C VAL A 34 -6.25 -11.60 4.92
N SER A 35 -4.93 -11.39 4.90
CA SER A 35 -4.09 -11.47 6.12
C SER A 35 -4.52 -10.47 7.19
N ILE A 36 -4.93 -9.26 6.77
CA ILE A 36 -5.48 -8.24 7.67
C ILE A 36 -6.81 -8.69 8.27
N ARG A 37 -7.71 -9.27 7.46
CA ARG A 37 -9.02 -9.77 7.92
C ARG A 37 -8.86 -10.92 8.92
N ASP A 38 -7.97 -11.85 8.62
CA ASP A 38 -7.79 -13.09 9.38
C ASP A 38 -6.80 -12.94 10.54
N GLY A 39 -6.14 -11.78 10.67
CA GLY A 39 -5.11 -11.54 11.68
C GLY A 39 -3.83 -12.35 11.45
N ASP A 40 -3.60 -12.81 10.22
CA ASP A 40 -2.42 -13.59 9.86
C ASP A 40 -1.19 -12.70 9.72
N ARG A 41 -0.47 -12.56 10.83
CA ARG A 41 0.72 -11.73 10.88
C ARG A 41 1.84 -12.23 9.96
N ALA A 42 2.00 -13.54 9.77
CA ALA A 42 3.09 -14.08 8.97
C ALA A 42 2.89 -13.75 7.49
N THR A 43 1.67 -13.94 6.98
CA THR A 43 1.33 -13.57 5.60
C THR A 43 1.39 -12.06 5.40
N PHE A 44 0.92 -11.27 6.37
CA PHE A 44 1.02 -9.81 6.30
C PHE A 44 2.48 -9.36 6.18
N GLU A 45 3.36 -9.85 7.04
CA GLU A 45 4.78 -9.47 7.05
C GLU A 45 5.52 -9.92 5.78
N ALA A 46 5.15 -11.04 5.18
CA ALA A 46 5.74 -11.49 3.91
C ALA A 46 5.48 -10.51 2.73
N HIS A 47 4.39 -9.74 2.83
CA HIS A 47 3.94 -8.79 1.81
C HIS A 47 4.13 -7.33 2.23
N VAL A 48 4.89 -7.07 3.31
CA VAL A 48 5.22 -5.72 3.77
C VAL A 48 6.73 -5.57 3.83
N ASP A 49 7.26 -4.62 3.07
CA ASP A 49 8.66 -4.21 3.22
C ASP A 49 8.74 -3.25 4.41
N ARG A 50 8.97 -3.81 5.61
CA ARG A 50 8.97 -3.07 6.88
C ARG A 50 9.96 -1.90 6.84
N GLU A 51 11.16 -2.10 6.31
CA GLU A 51 12.21 -1.07 6.31
C GLU A 51 11.86 0.08 5.35
N ALA A 52 11.39 -0.24 4.14
CA ALA A 52 10.97 0.78 3.18
C ALA A 52 9.75 1.56 3.71
N LEU A 53 8.75 0.86 4.22
CA LEU A 53 7.53 1.46 4.73
C LEU A 53 7.81 2.31 5.98
N LYS A 54 8.68 1.84 6.88
CA LYS A 54 9.11 2.61 8.07
C LYS A 54 9.82 3.89 7.70
N THR A 55 10.76 3.81 6.76
CA THR A 55 11.49 4.97 6.24
C THR A 55 10.55 5.99 5.62
N GLN A 56 9.60 5.52 4.80
CA GLN A 56 8.61 6.35 4.13
C GLN A 56 7.66 7.04 5.12
N LEU A 57 7.11 6.30 6.08
CA LEU A 57 6.23 6.86 7.11
C LEU A 57 6.97 7.87 7.98
N ARG A 58 8.22 7.60 8.38
CA ARG A 58 9.04 8.55 9.14
C ARG A 58 9.20 9.88 8.40
N ALA A 59 9.53 9.84 7.11
CA ALA A 59 9.67 11.05 6.29
C ALA A 59 8.36 11.86 6.23
N ARG A 60 7.21 11.19 6.08
CA ARG A 60 5.90 11.85 6.05
C ARG A 60 5.52 12.47 7.40
N VAL A 61 5.74 11.75 8.50
CA VAL A 61 5.52 12.25 9.86
C VAL A 61 6.29 13.55 10.08
N ILE A 62 7.59 13.57 9.74
CA ILE A 62 8.44 14.76 9.87
C ILE A 62 7.91 15.91 9.01
N SER A 63 7.52 15.62 7.76
CA SER A 63 6.96 16.62 6.85
C SER A 63 5.64 17.23 7.35
N GLU A 64 4.72 16.42 7.89
CA GLU A 64 3.44 16.90 8.44
C GLU A 64 3.61 17.79 9.67
N VAL A 65 4.55 17.41 10.55
CA VAL A 65 4.91 18.22 11.74
C VAL A 65 5.51 19.55 11.31
N ALA A 66 6.46 19.54 10.37
CA ALA A 66 7.08 20.76 9.85
C ALA A 66 6.05 21.68 9.15
N SER A 67 5.02 21.11 8.53
CA SER A 67 3.96 21.86 7.84
C SER A 67 2.83 22.34 8.77
N GLY A 68 2.83 21.95 10.06
CA GLY A 68 1.79 22.34 11.02
C GLY A 68 0.41 21.74 10.71
N SER A 69 0.34 20.55 10.10
CA SER A 69 -0.93 19.94 9.67
C SER A 69 -1.86 19.67 10.87
N PRO A 70 -3.05 20.31 10.95
CA PRO A 70 -3.96 20.17 12.09
C PRO A 70 -4.58 18.76 12.19
N ASN A 71 -4.61 18.01 11.09
CA ASN A 71 -5.10 16.63 11.04
C ASN A 71 -3.98 15.58 11.09
N GLY A 72 -2.71 16.01 11.05
CA GLY A 72 -1.57 15.12 11.01
C GLY A 72 -1.29 14.40 12.33
N VAL A 73 -0.34 13.49 12.31
CA VAL A 73 0.18 12.83 13.55
C VAL A 73 0.70 13.83 14.59
N ALA A 74 1.05 15.04 14.17
CA ALA A 74 1.43 16.17 15.01
C ALA A 74 0.37 16.56 16.06
N SER A 75 -0.91 16.27 15.79
CA SER A 75 -2.03 16.53 16.71
C SER A 75 -2.20 15.46 17.80
N ILE A 76 -1.39 14.39 17.80
CA ILE A 76 -1.32 13.43 18.91
C ILE A 76 -0.61 14.13 20.07
N PRO A 77 -1.26 14.30 21.25
CA PRO A 77 -0.62 14.89 22.42
C PRO A 77 0.68 14.16 22.75
N GLY A 78 1.80 14.89 22.73
CA GLY A 78 3.14 14.34 22.94
C GLY A 78 4.00 14.30 21.68
N LEU A 79 3.47 13.94 20.50
CA LEU A 79 4.30 13.76 19.29
C LEU A 79 4.89 15.07 18.74
N GLY A 80 4.22 16.21 18.92
CA GLY A 80 4.75 17.54 18.53
C GLY A 80 6.03 17.97 19.29
N ALA A 81 6.34 17.34 20.43
CA ALA A 81 7.58 17.55 21.18
C ALA A 81 8.67 16.51 20.86
N PHE A 82 8.34 15.42 20.18
CA PHE A 82 9.25 14.31 19.89
C PHE A 82 9.91 14.46 18.52
N ALA A 83 10.85 15.41 18.41
CA ALA A 83 11.87 15.43 17.37
C ALA A 83 13.05 14.48 17.70
N ALA A 84 12.79 13.39 18.43
CA ALA A 84 13.81 12.42 18.85
C ALA A 84 13.54 11.06 18.20
N GLY A 85 14.41 10.66 17.26
CA GLY A 85 14.29 9.47 16.42
C GLY A 85 13.82 8.17 17.11
N PRO A 86 14.29 7.79 18.31
CA PRO A 86 13.95 6.49 18.91
C PRO A 86 12.46 6.28 19.22
N LEU A 87 11.73 7.36 19.54
CA LEU A 87 10.29 7.29 19.83
C LEU A 87 9.44 7.27 18.56
N VAL A 88 9.94 7.87 17.48
CA VAL A 88 9.31 7.77 16.15
C VAL A 88 9.37 6.32 15.66
N ASP A 89 10.46 5.60 15.94
CA ASP A 89 10.58 4.19 15.60
C ASP A 89 9.57 3.32 16.32
N LEU A 90 9.37 3.53 17.62
CA LEU A 90 8.39 2.79 18.40
C LEU A 90 6.95 3.03 17.89
N ALA A 91 6.62 4.28 17.52
CA ALA A 91 5.31 4.64 16.99
C ALA A 91 5.08 4.03 15.59
N VAL A 92 6.09 4.08 14.71
CA VAL A 92 6.01 3.50 13.38
C VAL A 92 5.92 1.97 13.45
N ASP A 93 6.70 1.32 14.31
CA ASP A 93 6.62 -0.14 14.52
C ASP A 93 5.22 -0.54 15.05
N ALA A 94 4.60 0.30 15.88
CA ALA A 94 3.23 0.08 16.34
C ALA A 94 2.18 0.26 15.23
N PHE A 95 2.43 1.07 14.21
CA PHE A 95 1.58 1.22 13.00
C PHE A 95 1.76 0.05 12.02
N LEU A 96 2.92 -0.59 12.00
CA LEU A 96 3.23 -1.76 11.16
C LEU A 96 2.68 -3.07 11.76
N ARG A 97 1.40 -3.04 12.15
CA ARG A 97 0.69 -4.19 12.70
C ARG A 97 -0.60 -4.45 11.91
N PRO A 98 -0.98 -5.73 11.68
CA PRO A 98 -2.18 -6.07 10.92
C PRO A 98 -3.44 -5.38 11.44
N GLU A 99 -3.54 -5.18 12.76
CA GLU A 99 -4.72 -4.59 13.41
C GLU A 99 -4.91 -3.11 13.06
N VAL A 100 -3.83 -2.37 12.79
CA VAL A 100 -3.90 -0.96 12.36
C VAL A 100 -4.39 -0.89 10.92
N PHE A 101 -3.88 -1.77 10.07
CA PHE A 101 -4.35 -1.90 8.70
C PHE A 101 -5.78 -2.44 8.61
N ARG A 102 -6.26 -3.19 9.62
CA ARG A 102 -7.67 -3.60 9.72
C ARG A 102 -8.61 -2.41 9.87
N ALA A 103 -8.26 -1.43 10.70
CA ALA A 103 -9.05 -0.19 10.81
C ALA A 103 -9.11 0.57 9.48
N VAL A 104 -7.99 0.62 8.74
CA VAL A 104 -7.95 1.21 7.38
C VAL A 104 -8.80 0.40 6.40
N ALA A 105 -8.73 -0.93 6.47
CA ALA A 105 -9.51 -1.82 5.62
C ALA A 105 -11.02 -1.66 5.88
N GLU A 106 -11.44 -1.56 7.14
CA GLU A 106 -12.84 -1.34 7.54
C GLU A 106 -13.38 0.01 7.06
N LEU A 107 -12.59 1.09 7.16
CA LEU A 107 -12.92 2.41 6.58
C LEU A 107 -13.13 2.34 5.06
N ARG A 108 -12.52 1.36 4.40
CA ARG A 108 -12.64 1.09 2.96
C ARG A 108 -13.72 0.07 2.63
N GLY A 109 -14.45 -0.39 3.64
CA GLY A 109 -15.54 -1.32 3.50
C GLY A 109 -15.13 -2.78 3.42
N TYR A 110 -13.88 -3.10 3.76
CA TYR A 110 -13.38 -4.45 3.89
C TYR A 110 -13.46 -4.83 5.36
N SER A 111 -14.48 -5.59 5.70
CA SER A 111 -14.76 -6.06 7.05
C SER A 111 -14.94 -7.57 7.03
N VAL A 112 -14.92 -8.22 8.19
CA VAL A 112 -14.98 -9.70 8.30
C VAL A 112 -16.27 -10.27 7.68
N ASP A 113 -17.35 -9.47 7.70
CA ASP A 113 -18.67 -9.75 7.15
C ASP A 113 -18.84 -9.39 5.66
N ARG A 114 -17.84 -8.75 5.04
CA ARG A 114 -17.88 -8.38 3.61
C ARG A 114 -16.84 -9.14 2.80
N PRO A 115 -17.23 -9.70 1.64
CA PRO A 115 -16.29 -10.42 0.80
C PRO A 115 -15.22 -9.45 0.27
N ILE A 116 -13.96 -9.86 0.43
CA ILE A 116 -12.84 -9.17 -0.22
C ILE A 116 -12.94 -9.45 -1.73
N PRO A 117 -12.90 -8.42 -2.59
CA PRO A 117 -12.92 -8.63 -4.03
C PRO A 117 -11.76 -9.53 -4.47
N GLY A 118 -11.99 -10.42 -5.43
CA GLY A 118 -10.94 -11.30 -5.93
C GLY A 118 -9.79 -10.52 -6.59
N ALA A 119 -8.64 -11.19 -6.72
CA ALA A 119 -7.40 -10.62 -7.27
C ALA A 119 -7.59 -9.85 -8.59
N PHE A 120 -8.42 -10.36 -9.51
CA PHE A 120 -8.71 -9.69 -10.77
C PHE A 120 -9.45 -8.35 -10.60
N ALA A 121 -10.40 -8.27 -9.66
CA ALA A 121 -11.10 -7.03 -9.36
C ALA A 121 -10.18 -6.01 -8.68
N ILE A 122 -9.29 -6.48 -7.79
CA ILE A 122 -8.27 -5.65 -7.16
C ILE A 122 -7.28 -5.12 -8.22
N ALA A 123 -6.86 -5.95 -9.16
CA ALA A 123 -5.95 -5.55 -10.24
C ALA A 123 -6.50 -4.37 -11.07
N GLN A 124 -7.83 -4.22 -11.20
CA GLN A 124 -8.43 -3.06 -11.86
C GLN A 124 -8.25 -1.74 -11.07
N ALA A 125 -8.06 -1.83 -9.75
CA ALA A 125 -7.77 -0.70 -8.88
C ALA A 125 -6.25 -0.42 -8.74
N VAL A 126 -5.42 -1.10 -9.54
CA VAL A 126 -3.95 -0.98 -9.52
C VAL A 126 -3.46 -0.22 -10.74
N ARG A 127 -2.78 0.90 -10.50
CA ARG A 127 -2.08 1.69 -11.52
C ARG A 127 -0.59 1.41 -11.45
N PRO A 128 0.04 0.92 -12.53
CA PRO A 128 1.50 0.81 -12.60
C PRO A 128 2.12 2.21 -12.59
N LEU A 129 3.19 2.40 -11.83
CA LEU A 129 3.92 3.66 -11.75
C LEU A 129 5.24 3.62 -12.54
N GLY A 130 5.72 2.43 -12.91
CA GLY A 130 7.03 2.22 -13.53
C GLY A 130 8.00 1.51 -12.57
N ASP A 131 9.11 1.00 -13.09
CA ASP A 131 10.21 0.43 -12.29
C ASP A 131 9.81 -0.67 -11.29
N GLY A 132 8.85 -1.51 -11.68
CA GLY A 132 8.33 -2.58 -10.82
C GLY A 132 7.48 -2.07 -9.66
N THR A 133 7.00 -0.83 -9.70
CA THR A 133 6.10 -0.27 -8.68
C THR A 133 4.68 -0.09 -9.20
N ALA A 134 3.72 -0.22 -8.28
CA ALA A 134 2.31 -0.09 -8.57
C ALA A 134 1.60 0.58 -7.39
N CYS A 135 0.54 1.34 -7.68
CA CYS A 135 -0.24 2.01 -6.66
C CYS A 135 -1.70 1.60 -6.68
N VAL A 136 -2.30 1.54 -5.50
CA VAL A 136 -3.73 1.31 -5.30
C VAL A 136 -4.42 2.65 -5.12
N PHE A 137 -5.47 2.88 -5.90
CA PHE A 137 -6.33 4.05 -5.77
C PHE A 137 -7.71 3.67 -5.21
N THR A 138 -8.36 4.61 -4.53
CA THR A 138 -9.63 4.36 -3.83
C THR A 138 -10.87 4.58 -4.69
N LYS A 139 -10.70 5.32 -5.79
CA LYS A 139 -11.69 5.63 -6.82
C LYS A 139 -10.95 5.83 -8.15
N LYS A 140 -11.63 5.63 -9.26
CA LYS A 140 -11.08 5.89 -10.59
C LYS A 140 -10.48 7.30 -10.64
N ASP A 141 -9.23 7.40 -11.08
CA ASP A 141 -8.43 8.64 -11.14
C ASP A 141 -8.17 9.35 -9.80
N GLY A 142 -8.36 8.65 -8.68
CA GLY A 142 -8.03 9.14 -7.34
C GLY A 142 -6.53 9.19 -7.04
N PRO A 143 -6.14 9.82 -5.92
CA PRO A 143 -4.77 9.76 -5.44
C PRO A 143 -4.37 8.32 -5.13
N CYS A 144 -3.08 8.00 -5.32
CA CYS A 144 -2.51 6.75 -4.83
C CYS A 144 -2.62 6.75 -3.30
N VAL A 145 -2.98 5.61 -2.71
CA VAL A 145 -3.11 5.46 -1.25
C VAL A 145 -2.13 4.42 -0.71
N LEU A 146 -1.91 3.34 -1.45
CA LEU A 146 -0.92 2.32 -1.12
C LEU A 146 0.03 2.15 -2.30
N VAL A 147 1.32 1.99 -2.01
CA VAL A 147 2.36 1.79 -3.02
C VAL A 147 3.04 0.46 -2.76
N PHE A 148 3.07 -0.37 -3.80
CA PHE A 148 3.68 -1.68 -3.81
C PHE A 148 4.86 -1.72 -4.76
N ARG A 149 5.86 -2.54 -4.44
CA ARG A 149 6.99 -2.84 -5.31
C ARG A 149 7.09 -4.34 -5.50
N ASN A 150 7.31 -4.77 -6.73
CA ASN A 150 7.68 -6.14 -7.04
C ASN A 150 9.12 -6.38 -6.58
N ASP A 151 9.27 -7.28 -5.60
CA ASP A 151 10.55 -7.73 -5.08
C ASP A 151 10.67 -9.22 -5.40
N ALA A 152 11.48 -9.53 -6.42
CA ALA A 152 11.72 -10.89 -6.92
C ALA A 152 10.44 -11.71 -7.19
N GLY A 153 9.37 -11.07 -7.68
CA GLY A 153 8.10 -11.72 -7.99
C GLY A 153 7.02 -11.58 -6.91
N THR A 154 7.34 -11.07 -5.72
CA THR A 154 6.36 -10.78 -4.66
C THR A 154 6.13 -9.28 -4.55
N TRP A 155 4.88 -8.84 -4.62
CA TRP A 155 4.52 -7.44 -4.43
C TRP A 155 4.42 -7.10 -2.96
N ARG A 156 5.35 -6.26 -2.48
CA ARG A 156 5.42 -5.82 -1.10
C ARG A 156 4.97 -4.38 -0.95
N LEU A 157 4.19 -4.10 0.09
CA LEU A 157 3.80 -2.75 0.47
C LEU A 157 5.05 -1.99 0.93
N ILE A 158 5.36 -0.89 0.24
CA ILE A 158 6.53 -0.03 0.50
C ILE A 158 6.12 1.39 0.93
N GLY A 159 4.87 1.77 0.75
CA GLY A 159 4.43 3.13 1.09
C GLY A 159 2.93 3.26 1.31
N PHE A 160 2.58 4.23 2.16
CA PHE A 160 1.22 4.70 2.36
C PHE A 160 1.18 6.21 2.08
N GLU A 161 0.28 6.60 1.18
CA GLU A 161 0.07 7.98 0.70
C GLU A 161 -1.30 8.54 1.15
N GLY A 162 -2.10 7.74 1.87
CA GLY A 162 -3.33 8.22 2.49
C GLY A 162 -3.08 9.21 3.63
N ASP A 163 -4.17 9.70 4.24
CA ASP A 163 -4.11 10.56 5.42
C ASP A 163 -3.58 9.74 6.62
N LEU A 164 -2.50 10.21 7.26
CA LEU A 164 -1.88 9.50 8.39
C LEU A 164 -2.83 9.36 9.59
N SER A 165 -3.88 10.18 9.69
CA SER A 165 -4.93 10.00 10.70
C SER A 165 -5.68 8.67 10.56
N MET A 166 -5.67 8.05 9.37
CA MET A 166 -6.27 6.73 9.13
C MET A 166 -5.51 5.59 9.81
N LEU A 167 -4.23 5.80 10.15
CA LEU A 167 -3.40 4.82 10.85
C LEU A 167 -3.59 4.87 12.37
N ARG A 168 -4.48 5.74 12.88
CA ARG A 168 -4.72 5.85 14.32
C ARG A 168 -5.42 4.60 14.87
N PRO A 169 -4.85 3.93 15.89
CA PRO A 169 -5.58 2.88 16.58
C PRO A 169 -6.84 3.48 17.23
N ARG A 170 -8.02 2.93 16.91
CA ARG A 170 -9.24 3.24 17.66
C ARG A 170 -9.09 2.71 19.09
N ARG A 171 -9.38 3.59 20.06
CA ARG A 171 -9.41 3.27 21.48
C ARG A 171 -10.66 2.48 21.83
#